data_AF-F5NW94-F1
#
_entry.id   AF-F5NW94-F1
#
_cell.length_a   1.000
_cell.length_b   1.000
_cell.length_c   1.000
_cell.angle_alpha   90.00
_cell.angle_beta   90.00
_cell.angle_gamma   90.00
#
_symmetry.space_group_name_H-M   'P 1'
#
loop_
_entity.id
_entity.type
_entity.pdbx_description
1 polymer ?
#
loop_
_entity_poly.entity_id
_entity_poly.type
_entity_poly.pdbx_seq_one_letter_code
_entity_poly.pdbx_strand_id
1 'polypeptide(L)'
;MVALAERFLQQKRLVPLQGFELNSLRSCRIALLFCLPVLELGLEWLDGFHEVLIYPAPFVVDDEWEDDIGLVHNQRIVQSGQSWQQGPIVLNWLDIQDSFDASGFNLIIHEVAHKLDTRNGDRASGVPFISLREVAGWEHDLHAAMNNIQEEIELVGENAASIDAYAASDPAECFAVLSEYFFSAPELFAPRFPSLWQRVCQFYQQDPLQRLHHANDTDSFSATNVH
;
A
#
# COMPACT_ATOMS: atom_id res chain seq x y z
N MET A 1 1.19 -7.05 -16.98
CA MET A 1 2.05 -6.91 -15.78
C MET A 1 3.55 -6.95 -16.10
N VAL A 2 4.13 -8.03 -16.65
CA VAL A 2 5.60 -8.12 -16.90
C VAL A 2 6.15 -6.95 -17.72
N ALA A 3 5.53 -6.62 -18.86
CA ALA A 3 5.97 -5.49 -19.69
C ALA A 3 5.88 -4.13 -18.97
N LEU A 4 4.97 -3.99 -17.99
CA LEU A 4 4.85 -2.78 -17.18
C LEU A 4 6.03 -2.68 -16.19
N ALA A 5 6.38 -3.80 -15.55
CA ALA A 5 7.54 -3.89 -14.66
C ALA A 5 8.87 -3.66 -15.39
N GLU A 6 9.02 -4.15 -16.64
CA GLU A 6 10.19 -3.84 -17.46
C GLU A 6 10.31 -2.33 -17.74
N ARG A 7 9.19 -1.67 -18.09
CA ARG A 7 9.16 -0.21 -18.26
C ARG A 7 9.47 0.53 -16.96
N PHE A 8 8.96 0.05 -15.83
CA PHE A 8 9.31 0.60 -14.52
C PHE A 8 10.83 0.56 -14.29
N LEU A 9 11.49 -0.58 -14.54
CA LEU A 9 12.94 -0.71 -14.38
C LEU A 9 13.76 0.10 -15.40
N GLN A 10 13.18 0.46 -16.55
CA GLN A 10 13.81 1.38 -17.50
C GLN A 10 13.71 2.85 -17.07
N GLN A 11 12.65 3.21 -16.34
CA GLN A 11 12.35 4.61 -15.98
C GLN A 11 12.76 4.97 -14.55
N LYS A 12 12.82 3.99 -13.64
CA LYS A 12 13.09 4.19 -12.22
C LYS A 12 14.31 3.41 -11.78
N ARG A 13 15.05 3.98 -10.83
CA ARG A 13 16.27 3.39 -10.33
C ARG A 13 16.05 2.75 -8.96
N LEU A 14 16.31 1.45 -8.86
CA LEU A 14 16.42 0.74 -7.58
C LEU A 14 17.85 0.93 -7.05
N VAL A 15 18.00 1.63 -5.93
CA VAL A 15 19.29 1.97 -5.32
C VAL A 15 19.46 1.15 -4.04
N PRO A 16 20.20 0.03 -4.09
CA PRO A 16 20.51 -0.70 -2.88
C PRO A 16 21.53 0.07 -2.03
N LEU A 17 21.33 0.09 -0.72
CA LEU A 17 22.14 0.85 0.23
C LEU A 17 22.82 -0.09 1.24
N GLN A 18 23.84 0.42 1.94
CA GLN A 18 24.55 -0.28 3.02
C GLN A 18 25.09 -1.67 2.63
N GLY A 19 25.56 -1.81 1.39
CA GLY A 19 26.13 -3.07 0.90
C GLY A 19 25.10 -4.16 0.59
N PHE A 20 23.79 -3.85 0.60
CA PHE A 20 22.77 -4.75 0.09
C PHE A 20 23.00 -5.03 -1.40
N GLU A 21 22.88 -6.30 -1.81
CA GLU A 21 23.03 -6.69 -3.22
C GLU A 21 21.68 -6.99 -3.86
N LEU A 22 21.36 -6.25 -4.92
CA LEU A 22 20.15 -6.46 -5.69
C LEU A 22 20.45 -7.27 -6.95
N ASN A 23 19.81 -8.43 -7.09
CA ASN A 23 19.93 -9.27 -8.30
C ASN A 23 18.70 -9.08 -9.22
N SER A 24 18.74 -9.68 -10.41
CA SER A 24 17.66 -9.56 -11.41
C SER A 24 16.31 -10.06 -10.91
N LEU A 25 16.28 -11.17 -10.15
CA LEU A 25 15.04 -11.73 -9.61
C LEU A 25 14.42 -10.78 -8.57
N ARG A 26 15.22 -10.26 -7.64
CA ARG A 26 14.77 -9.29 -6.62
C ARG A 26 14.25 -8.01 -7.28
N SER A 27 14.99 -7.48 -8.26
CA SER A 27 14.60 -6.29 -9.02
C SER A 27 13.26 -6.49 -9.74
N CYS A 28 13.07 -7.65 -10.38
CA CYS A 28 11.84 -7.99 -11.07
C CYS A 28 10.66 -8.08 -10.10
N ARG A 29 10.80 -8.76 -8.95
CA ARG A 29 9.74 -8.88 -7.95
C ARG A 29 9.33 -7.52 -7.38
N ILE A 30 10.30 -6.66 -7.03
CA ILE A 30 10.04 -5.29 -6.56
C ILE A 30 9.27 -4.51 -7.63
N ALA A 31 9.71 -4.55 -8.89
CA ALA A 31 9.04 -3.84 -9.98
C ALA A 31 7.61 -4.34 -10.23
N LEU A 32 7.38 -5.65 -10.12
CA LEU A 32 6.04 -6.25 -10.20
C LEU A 32 5.12 -5.73 -9.09
N LEU A 33 5.60 -5.68 -7.84
CA LEU A 33 4.82 -5.14 -6.72
C LEU A 33 4.50 -3.66 -6.90
N PHE A 34 5.46 -2.84 -7.34
CA PHE A 34 5.20 -1.43 -7.67
C PHE A 34 4.13 -1.26 -8.76
N CYS A 35 4.15 -2.15 -9.76
CA CYS A 35 3.23 -2.08 -10.89
C CYS A 35 1.85 -2.66 -10.60
N LEU A 36 1.67 -3.40 -9.50
CA LEU A 36 0.40 -4.08 -9.20
C LEU A 36 -0.75 -3.09 -8.92
N PRO A 37 -0.60 -2.05 -8.06
CA PRO A 37 -1.67 -1.08 -7.82
C PRO A 37 -2.04 -0.29 -9.08
N VAL A 38 -1.05 0.00 -9.92
CA VAL A 38 -1.23 0.82 -11.13
C VAL A 38 -1.42 0.00 -12.41
N LEU A 39 -1.70 -1.30 -12.29
CA LEU A 39 -1.80 -2.22 -13.43
C LEU A 39 -2.81 -1.74 -14.48
N GLU A 40 -3.99 -1.31 -14.03
CA GLU A 40 -5.09 -0.82 -14.86
C GLU A 40 -5.15 0.72 -14.92
N LEU A 41 -4.26 1.41 -14.19
CA LEU A 41 -4.18 2.87 -14.14
C LEU A 41 -3.14 3.44 -15.11
N GLY A 42 -2.02 2.73 -15.29
CA GLY A 42 -0.88 3.18 -16.08
C GLY A 42 0.33 3.58 -15.24
N LEU A 43 1.54 3.44 -15.81
CA LEU A 43 2.81 3.68 -15.10
C LEU A 43 3.01 5.14 -14.70
N GLU A 44 2.40 6.07 -15.42
CA GLU A 44 2.41 7.51 -15.15
C GLU A 44 1.89 7.85 -13.74
N TRP A 45 1.08 6.97 -13.15
CA TRP A 45 0.64 7.10 -11.75
C TRP A 45 1.77 7.01 -10.73
N LEU A 46 2.95 6.56 -11.15
CA LEU A 46 4.14 6.53 -10.33
C LEU A 46 5.13 7.66 -10.66
N ASP A 47 4.78 8.68 -11.45
CA ASP A 47 5.71 9.76 -11.86
C ASP A 47 6.17 10.66 -10.69
N GLY A 48 5.53 10.55 -9.52
CA GLY A 48 5.89 11.29 -8.29
C GLY A 48 7.20 10.84 -7.63
N PHE A 49 7.97 9.95 -8.24
CA PHE A 49 9.32 9.56 -7.79
C PHE A 49 10.15 8.94 -8.93
N HIS A 50 11.47 9.03 -8.81
CA HIS A 50 12.43 8.50 -9.79
C HIS A 50 13.31 7.38 -9.22
N GLU A 51 13.38 7.28 -7.89
CA GLU A 51 14.32 6.42 -7.18
C GLU A 51 13.62 5.67 -6.06
N VAL A 52 14.06 4.44 -5.84
CA VAL A 52 13.66 3.61 -4.70
C VAL A 52 14.93 3.24 -3.95
N LEU A 53 15.07 3.76 -2.74
CA LEU A 53 16.18 3.45 -1.84
C LEU A 53 15.86 2.17 -1.07
N ILE A 54 16.75 1.19 -1.09
CA ILE A 54 16.52 -0.12 -0.45
C ILE A 54 17.62 -0.39 0.57
N TYR A 55 17.25 -0.32 1.84
CA TYR A 55 18.10 -0.70 2.96
C TYR A 55 18.02 -2.22 3.23
N PRO A 56 19.02 -2.83 3.88
CA PRO A 56 18.97 -4.25 4.21
C PRO A 56 17.92 -4.58 5.30
N ALA A 57 17.69 -3.68 6.25
CA ALA A 57 16.81 -3.88 7.40
C ALA A 57 16.09 -2.56 7.76
N PRO A 58 15.00 -2.61 8.56
CA PRO A 58 14.39 -1.41 9.11
C PRO A 58 15.43 -0.62 9.92
N PHE A 59 15.38 0.70 9.82
CA PHE A 59 16.17 1.58 10.66
C PHE A 59 15.25 2.67 11.21
N VAL A 60 15.44 2.98 12.47
CA VAL A 60 14.84 4.14 13.12
C VAL A 60 15.80 5.30 12.87
N VAL A 61 15.30 6.38 12.28
CA VAL A 61 16.02 7.65 12.30
C VAL A 61 15.52 8.36 13.54
N ASP A 62 16.42 8.60 14.50
CA ASP A 62 16.17 9.52 15.60
C ASP A 62 16.13 10.95 15.00
N ASP A 63 15.04 11.31 14.33
CA ASP A 63 14.72 12.72 14.11
C ASP A 63 14.05 13.18 15.41
N GLU A 64 14.85 13.74 16.33
CA GLU A 64 14.34 14.46 17.49
C GLU A 64 13.54 15.68 17.00
N TRP A 65 12.24 15.52 16.82
CA TRP A 65 11.29 16.61 16.88
C TRP A 65 10.20 16.28 17.91
N GLU A 66 10.20 17.08 18.97
CA GLU A 66 9.21 17.04 20.05
C GLU A 66 7.90 17.61 19.48
N ASP A 67 6.85 16.78 19.41
CA ASP A 67 5.48 17.28 19.26
C ASP A 67 4.99 17.83 20.61
N ASP A 68 3.97 18.69 20.60
CA ASP A 68 3.42 19.33 21.82
C ASP A 68 2.80 18.33 22.84
N ILE A 69 2.90 17.02 22.58
CA ILE A 69 2.34 15.93 23.42
C ILE A 69 3.30 14.75 23.69
N GLY A 70 4.56 14.78 23.23
CA GLY A 70 5.60 13.81 23.60
C GLY A 70 5.40 12.38 23.07
N LEU A 71 4.76 12.20 21.90
CA LEU A 71 4.54 10.88 21.28
C LEU A 71 5.63 10.57 20.25
N VAL A 72 6.50 9.61 20.57
CA VAL A 72 7.46 9.03 19.64
C VAL A 72 6.71 8.19 18.60
N HIS A 73 6.61 8.69 17.38
CA HIS A 73 6.05 7.94 16.26
C HIS A 73 7.16 7.09 15.61
N ASN A 74 6.89 5.81 15.38
CA ASN A 74 7.73 4.90 14.59
C ASN A 74 7.64 5.20 13.08
N GLN A 75 7.70 6.47 12.68
CA GLN A 75 7.63 6.85 11.27
C GLN A 75 9.03 7.07 10.69
N ARG A 76 9.25 6.50 9.51
CA ARG A 76 10.27 6.95 8.57
C ARG A 76 9.92 8.38 8.18
N ILE A 77 10.68 9.34 8.70
CA ILE A 77 10.87 10.71 8.22
C ILE A 77 9.71 11.24 7.34
N VAL A 78 8.60 11.66 7.97
CA VAL A 78 7.73 12.67 7.35
C VAL A 78 8.28 14.03 7.76
N GLN A 79 9.30 14.49 7.02
CA GLN A 79 9.83 15.84 7.16
C GLN A 79 8.77 16.86 6.72
N SER A 80 8.22 17.57 7.69
CA SER A 80 7.21 18.60 7.46
C SER A 80 7.82 19.88 6.86
N GLY A 81 7.23 20.31 5.74
CA GLY A 81 7.30 21.70 5.27
C GLY A 81 8.05 21.91 3.96
N GLN A 82 7.39 21.60 2.84
CA GLN A 82 7.71 22.06 1.47
C GLN A 82 8.77 21.32 0.64
N SER A 83 9.49 20.33 1.16
CA SER A 83 10.36 19.43 0.35
C SER A 83 10.03 18.02 0.85
N TRP A 84 9.38 17.10 0.14
CA TRP A 84 9.80 16.45 -1.09
C TRP A 84 8.61 15.75 -1.79
N GLN A 85 7.75 16.48 -2.51
CA GLN A 85 6.67 15.84 -3.28
C GLN A 85 7.17 14.83 -4.32
N GLN A 86 8.43 14.99 -4.76
CA GLN A 86 9.13 14.09 -5.67
C GLN A 86 10.25 13.27 -5.01
N GLY A 87 10.23 13.15 -3.67
CA GLY A 87 11.22 12.39 -2.92
C GLY A 87 11.23 10.91 -3.29
N PRO A 88 12.39 10.24 -3.13
CA PRO A 88 12.50 8.81 -3.38
C PRO A 88 11.57 8.01 -2.46
N ILE A 89 11.17 6.82 -2.89
CA ILE A 89 10.53 5.85 -1.99
C ILE A 89 11.63 5.14 -1.19
N VAL A 90 11.44 4.98 0.11
CA VAL A 90 12.43 4.35 0.99
C VAL A 90 11.88 3.05 1.55
N LEU A 91 12.55 1.95 1.24
CA LEU A 91 12.17 0.61 1.63
C LEU A 91 13.30 -0.07 2.41
N ASN A 92 12.97 -1.17 3.06
CA ASN A 92 13.96 -2.14 3.51
C ASN A 92 13.65 -3.54 2.98
N TRP A 93 14.70 -4.34 2.81
CA TRP A 93 14.61 -5.64 2.18
C TRP A 93 13.86 -6.67 3.05
N LEU A 94 13.95 -6.60 4.38
CA LEU A 94 13.24 -7.52 5.26
C LEU A 94 11.72 -7.43 5.04
N ASP A 95 11.18 -6.21 5.09
CA ASP A 95 9.75 -5.98 4.87
C ASP A 95 9.33 -6.23 3.41
N ILE A 96 10.23 -5.98 2.44
CA ILE A 96 9.98 -6.35 1.03
C ILE A 96 9.81 -7.87 0.90
N GLN A 97 10.56 -8.66 1.67
CA GLN A 97 10.39 -10.12 1.64
C GLN A 97 9.03 -10.54 2.16
N ASP A 98 8.57 -9.94 3.25
CA ASP A 98 7.26 -10.22 3.83
C ASP A 98 6.12 -9.78 2.89
N SER A 99 6.37 -8.74 2.09
CA SER A 99 5.46 -8.25 1.04
C SER A 99 5.29 -9.21 -0.16
N PHE A 100 6.02 -10.32 -0.21
CA PHE A 100 5.81 -11.36 -1.23
C PHE A 100 4.70 -12.35 -0.86
N ASP A 101 4.30 -12.38 0.41
CA ASP A 101 3.25 -13.27 0.91
C ASP A 101 1.87 -12.59 0.83
N ALA A 102 0.81 -13.41 0.86
CA ALA A 102 -0.58 -12.95 0.94
C ALA A 102 -1.01 -12.86 2.41
N SER A 103 -0.39 -11.96 3.16
CA SER A 103 -0.50 -11.87 4.63
C SER A 103 -1.34 -10.70 5.15
N GLY A 104 -1.73 -9.76 4.28
CA GLY A 104 -2.31 -8.47 4.67
C GLY A 104 -1.29 -7.33 4.69
N PHE A 105 0.01 -7.64 4.79
CA PHE A 105 1.11 -6.67 4.79
C PHE A 105 1.78 -6.59 3.41
N ASN A 106 2.00 -5.37 2.92
CA ASN A 106 2.76 -5.09 1.71
C ASN A 106 3.33 -3.67 1.69
N LEU A 107 4.56 -3.52 2.18
CA LEU A 107 5.25 -2.23 2.26
C LEU A 107 5.33 -1.48 0.91
N ILE A 108 5.51 -2.19 -0.21
CA ILE A 108 5.59 -1.52 -1.52
C ILE A 108 4.24 -0.92 -1.91
N ILE A 109 3.15 -1.65 -1.67
CA ILE A 109 1.80 -1.17 -1.97
C ILE A 109 1.43 -0.01 -1.05
N HIS A 110 1.81 -0.07 0.22
CA HIS A 110 1.66 1.01 1.18
C HIS A 110 2.28 2.33 0.67
N GLU A 111 3.57 2.29 0.32
CA GLU A 111 4.28 3.47 -0.21
C GLU A 111 3.71 3.96 -1.55
N VAL A 112 3.23 3.04 -2.40
CA VAL A 112 2.54 3.41 -3.64
C VAL A 112 1.22 4.13 -3.32
N ALA A 113 0.44 3.66 -2.35
CA ALA A 113 -0.81 4.30 -1.96
C ALA A 113 -0.59 5.75 -1.51
N HIS A 114 0.44 6.04 -0.72
CA HIS A 114 0.79 7.42 -0.38
C HIS A 114 1.16 8.29 -1.60
N LYS A 115 1.87 7.73 -2.58
CA LYS A 115 2.14 8.44 -3.85
C LYS A 115 0.87 8.68 -4.67
N LEU A 116 -0.11 7.78 -4.60
CA LEU A 116 -1.40 7.95 -5.28
C LEU A 116 -2.28 9.00 -4.59
N ASP A 117 -2.28 9.04 -3.26
CA ASP A 117 -2.98 10.04 -2.43
C ASP A 117 -2.44 11.45 -2.69
N THR A 118 -1.12 11.61 -2.65
CA THR A 118 -0.45 12.90 -2.85
C THR A 118 -0.34 13.35 -4.31
N ARG A 119 -0.87 12.57 -5.27
CA ARG A 119 -0.69 12.89 -6.71
C ARG A 119 -1.36 14.20 -7.13
N ASN A 120 -2.49 14.58 -6.51
CA ASN A 120 -3.29 15.74 -6.91
C ASN A 120 -3.23 16.91 -5.92
N GLY A 121 -2.34 16.84 -4.91
CA GLY A 121 -2.25 17.89 -3.92
C GLY A 121 -1.09 17.70 -2.95
N ASP A 122 -0.81 18.76 -2.21
CA ASP A 122 0.40 18.83 -1.38
C ASP A 122 0.32 17.99 -0.10
N ARG A 123 -0.86 17.47 0.25
CA ARG A 123 -1.13 16.81 1.54
C ARG A 123 -1.78 15.46 1.31
N ALA A 124 -1.25 14.45 1.97
CA ALA A 124 -1.89 13.15 2.11
C ALA A 124 -3.19 13.32 2.92
N SER A 125 -4.28 12.76 2.42
CA SER A 125 -5.63 12.89 2.98
C SER A 125 -6.39 11.57 3.03
N GLY A 126 -5.79 10.49 2.52
CA GLY A 126 -6.45 9.21 2.29
C GLY A 126 -7.39 9.21 1.08
N VAL A 127 -7.38 10.27 0.27
CA VAL A 127 -8.26 10.43 -0.89
C VAL A 127 -7.41 10.55 -2.17
N PRO A 128 -7.27 9.48 -2.95
CA PRO A 128 -6.50 9.53 -4.19
C PRO A 128 -7.23 10.36 -5.25
N PHE A 129 -6.60 10.54 -6.41
CA PHE A 129 -7.16 11.33 -7.51
C PHE A 129 -8.46 10.73 -8.08
N ILE A 130 -9.59 11.21 -7.57
CA ILE A 130 -10.96 10.82 -7.95
C ILE A 130 -11.79 12.05 -8.36
N SER A 131 -13.01 11.84 -8.84
CA SER A 131 -13.89 12.96 -9.20
C SER A 131 -14.29 13.76 -7.95
N LEU A 132 -14.33 15.09 -8.05
CA LEU A 132 -14.75 15.97 -6.93
C LEU A 132 -16.11 15.60 -6.31
N ARG A 133 -17.03 15.03 -7.11
CA ARG A 133 -18.35 14.58 -6.62
C ARG A 133 -18.26 13.35 -5.70
N GLU A 134 -17.19 12.56 -5.81
CA GLU A 134 -16.99 11.31 -5.08
C GLU A 134 -16.23 11.53 -3.77
N VAL A 135 -15.47 12.63 -3.64
CA VAL A 135 -14.63 12.95 -2.47
C VAL A 135 -15.40 12.86 -1.17
N ALA A 136 -16.53 13.55 -1.03
CA ALA A 136 -17.31 13.54 0.21
C ALA A 136 -17.82 12.13 0.59
N GLY A 137 -18.15 11.30 -0.41
CA GLY A 137 -18.56 9.92 -0.17
C GLY A 137 -17.39 9.02 0.20
N TRP A 138 -16.22 9.25 -0.40
CA TRP A 138 -14.98 8.55 -0.07
C TRP A 138 -14.54 8.86 1.37
N GLU A 139 -14.43 10.14 1.74
CA GLU A 139 -14.05 10.55 3.09
C GLU A 139 -15.01 10.01 4.14
N HIS A 140 -16.31 9.99 3.84
CA HIS A 140 -17.30 9.41 4.73
C HIS A 140 -17.06 7.91 4.98
N ASP A 141 -16.91 7.13 3.92
CA ASP A 141 -16.72 5.68 4.03
C ASP A 141 -15.35 5.32 4.63
N LEU A 142 -14.31 6.13 4.36
CA LEU A 142 -12.98 5.98 4.95
C LEU A 142 -13.00 6.26 6.46
N HIS A 143 -13.55 7.38 6.89
CA HIS A 143 -13.68 7.68 8.33
C HIS A 143 -14.59 6.69 9.06
N ALA A 144 -15.63 6.16 8.41
CA ALA A 144 -16.44 5.10 8.98
C ALA A 144 -15.64 3.80 9.18
N ALA A 145 -14.76 3.44 8.24
CA ALA A 145 -13.85 2.32 8.39
C ALA A 145 -12.85 2.55 9.53
N MET A 146 -12.23 3.73 9.62
CA MET A 146 -11.32 4.09 10.72
C MET A 146 -11.98 3.95 12.09
N ASN A 147 -13.19 4.50 12.27
CA ASN A 147 -13.92 4.37 13.52
C ASN A 147 -14.23 2.91 13.85
N ASN A 148 -14.62 2.10 12.86
CA ASN A 148 -14.87 0.68 13.08
C ASN A 148 -13.61 -0.12 13.46
N ILE A 149 -12.45 0.24 12.90
CA ILE A 149 -11.16 -0.35 13.26
C ILE A 149 -10.81 0.05 14.71
N GLN A 150 -10.96 1.32 15.06
CA GLN A 150 -10.75 1.83 16.42
C GLN A 150 -11.64 1.13 17.46
N GLU A 151 -12.93 0.95 17.16
CA GLU A 151 -13.87 0.23 18.04
C GLU A 151 -13.46 -1.24 18.26
N GLU A 152 -12.93 -1.91 17.23
CA GLU A 152 -12.43 -3.28 17.38
C GLU A 152 -11.17 -3.31 18.25
N ILE A 153 -10.21 -2.40 18.02
CA ILE A 153 -8.99 -2.28 18.83
C ILE A 153 -9.34 -2.09 20.31
N GLU A 154 -10.31 -1.22 20.61
CA GLU A 154 -10.77 -0.99 21.98
C GLU A 154 -11.41 -2.23 22.62
N LEU A 155 -12.03 -3.10 21.81
CA LEU A 155 -12.71 -4.30 22.28
C LEU A 155 -11.75 -5.48 22.50
N VAL A 156 -10.82 -5.73 21.57
CA VAL A 156 -9.99 -6.94 21.56
C VAL A 156 -8.49 -6.68 21.75
N GLY A 157 -8.06 -5.43 21.68
CA GLY A 157 -6.66 -5.00 21.72
C GLY A 157 -5.99 -5.06 20.33
N GLU A 158 -4.95 -4.23 20.14
CA GLU A 158 -4.25 -4.05 18.86
C GLU A 158 -3.79 -5.37 18.22
N ASN A 159 -3.15 -6.25 19.00
CA ASN A 159 -2.60 -7.51 18.51
C ASN A 159 -3.65 -8.55 18.06
N ALA A 160 -4.92 -8.34 18.41
CA ALA A 160 -6.01 -9.25 18.07
C ALA A 160 -7.02 -8.63 17.09
N ALA A 161 -6.83 -7.37 16.70
CA ALA A 161 -7.65 -6.72 15.69
C ALA A 161 -7.45 -7.38 14.32
N SER A 162 -8.51 -7.41 13.51
CA SER A 162 -8.47 -8.10 12.20
C SER A 162 -7.90 -7.24 11.06
N ILE A 163 -7.77 -5.94 11.27
CA ILE A 163 -7.00 -5.02 10.43
C ILE A 163 -5.90 -4.40 11.31
N ASP A 164 -4.75 -4.12 10.72
CA ASP A 164 -3.64 -3.48 11.43
C ASP A 164 -4.11 -2.18 12.10
N ALA A 165 -3.83 -2.07 13.40
CA ALA A 165 -4.25 -0.94 14.23
C ALA A 165 -3.75 0.41 13.69
N TYR A 166 -2.66 0.40 12.93
CA TYR A 166 -2.11 1.60 12.32
C TYR A 166 -3.08 2.28 11.35
N ALA A 167 -4.01 1.54 10.75
CA ALA A 167 -5.06 2.10 9.88
C ALA A 167 -6.02 3.07 10.60
N ALA A 168 -6.08 3.05 11.93
CA ALA A 168 -6.91 3.98 12.70
C ALA A 168 -6.19 5.29 13.06
N SER A 169 -4.89 5.42 12.75
CA SER A 169 -4.06 6.55 13.17
C SER A 169 -4.43 7.86 12.44
N ASP A 170 -4.46 7.84 11.11
CA ASP A 170 -4.94 8.94 10.28
C ASP A 170 -5.49 8.44 8.92
N PRO A 171 -6.23 9.28 8.17
CA PRO A 171 -6.86 8.86 6.92
C PRO A 171 -5.90 8.42 5.82
N ALA A 172 -4.71 9.01 5.72
CA ALA A 172 -3.71 8.64 4.72
C ALA A 172 -3.17 7.23 5.00
N GLU A 173 -2.88 6.94 6.27
CA GLU A 173 -2.46 5.61 6.71
C GLU A 173 -3.59 4.60 6.55
N CYS A 174 -4.84 4.98 6.84
CA CYS A 174 -6.00 4.13 6.60
C CYS A 174 -6.10 3.70 5.13
N PHE A 175 -5.94 4.64 4.19
CA PHE A 175 -5.94 4.33 2.76
C PHE A 175 -4.76 3.45 2.35
N ALA A 176 -3.57 3.70 2.89
CA ALA A 176 -2.38 2.92 2.59
C ALA A 176 -2.51 1.48 3.09
N VAL A 177 -2.84 1.28 4.37
CA VAL A 177 -3.06 -0.04 4.98
C VAL A 177 -4.20 -0.77 4.26
N LEU A 178 -5.37 -0.16 4.06
CA LEU A 178 -6.46 -0.83 3.35
C LEU A 178 -6.12 -1.15 1.89
N SER A 179 -5.18 -0.43 1.26
CA SER A 179 -4.63 -0.81 -0.05
C SER A 179 -3.74 -2.05 0.03
N GLU A 180 -2.97 -2.24 1.11
CA GLU A 180 -2.25 -3.49 1.36
C GLU A 180 -3.22 -4.68 1.45
N TYR A 181 -4.25 -4.56 2.29
CA TYR A 181 -5.27 -5.60 2.43
C TYR A 181 -6.03 -5.84 1.12
N PHE A 182 -6.32 -4.78 0.34
CA PHE A 182 -6.98 -4.91 -0.95
C PHE A 182 -6.24 -5.86 -1.90
N PHE A 183 -4.91 -5.80 -1.94
CA PHE A 183 -4.10 -6.63 -2.84
C PHE A 183 -3.57 -7.92 -2.22
N SER A 184 -3.43 -8.00 -0.90
CA SER A 184 -2.77 -9.13 -0.22
C SER A 184 -3.69 -9.99 0.65
N ALA A 185 -4.82 -9.46 1.14
CA ALA A 185 -5.81 -10.19 1.94
C ALA A 185 -7.24 -9.65 1.73
N PRO A 186 -7.75 -9.62 0.48
CA PRO A 186 -9.03 -8.98 0.13
C PRO A 186 -10.24 -9.59 0.85
N GLU A 187 -10.15 -10.84 1.29
CA GLU A 187 -11.16 -11.54 2.09
C GLU A 187 -11.37 -10.93 3.49
N LEU A 188 -10.40 -10.18 4.01
CA LEU A 188 -10.54 -9.44 5.27
C LEU A 188 -11.15 -8.05 5.05
N PHE A 189 -10.88 -7.43 3.91
CA PHE A 189 -11.36 -6.08 3.58
C PHE A 189 -12.78 -6.08 3.03
N ALA A 190 -13.03 -6.81 1.95
CA ALA A 190 -14.27 -6.75 1.18
C ALA A 190 -15.56 -7.01 2.00
N PRO A 191 -15.65 -8.05 2.84
CA PRO A 191 -16.88 -8.28 3.62
C PRO A 191 -17.04 -7.31 4.78
N ARG A 192 -15.93 -6.75 5.31
CA ARG A 192 -15.94 -5.86 6.48
C ARG A 192 -16.36 -4.44 6.10
N PHE A 193 -15.84 -3.92 4.99
CA PHE A 193 -16.07 -2.54 4.54
C PHE A 193 -16.62 -2.51 3.10
N PRO A 194 -17.82 -3.05 2.83
CA PRO A 194 -18.31 -3.26 1.47
C PRO A 194 -18.47 -1.96 0.67
N SER A 195 -18.90 -0.86 1.29
CA SER A 195 -19.03 0.44 0.60
C SER A 195 -17.67 0.99 0.17
N LEU A 196 -16.68 0.96 1.06
CA LEU A 196 -15.32 1.43 0.78
C LEU A 196 -14.62 0.51 -0.22
N TRP A 197 -14.76 -0.81 -0.07
CA TRP A 197 -14.26 -1.80 -1.03
C TRP A 197 -14.70 -1.49 -2.47
N GLN A 198 -15.99 -1.18 -2.68
CA GLN A 198 -16.49 -0.82 -4.01
C GLN A 198 -15.83 0.43 -4.58
N ARG A 199 -15.56 1.45 -3.75
CA ARG A 199 -14.82 2.64 -4.18
C ARG A 199 -13.38 2.33 -4.54
N VAL A 200 -12.72 1.50 -3.73
CA VAL A 200 -11.33 1.08 -3.96
C VAL A 200 -11.23 0.22 -5.24
N CYS A 201 -12.19 -0.66 -5.51
CA CYS A 201 -12.30 -1.37 -6.79
C CYS A 201 -12.46 -0.40 -7.97
N GLN A 202 -13.34 0.60 -7.85
CA GLN A 202 -13.55 1.60 -8.90
C GLN A 202 -12.30 2.45 -9.14
N PHE A 203 -11.60 2.82 -8.07
CA PHE A 203 -10.37 3.60 -8.15
C PHE A 203 -9.25 2.80 -8.80
N TYR A 204 -8.89 1.62 -8.28
CA TYR A 204 -7.81 0.79 -8.82
C TYR A 204 -8.18 0.08 -10.14
N GLN A 205 -9.46 0.07 -10.51
CA GLN A 205 -10.02 -0.65 -11.66
C GLN A 205 -9.71 -2.16 -11.63
N GLN A 206 -9.62 -2.72 -10.42
CA GLN A 206 -9.31 -4.12 -10.17
C GLN A 206 -10.28 -4.70 -9.16
N ASP A 207 -10.51 -6.02 -9.21
CA ASP A 207 -11.23 -6.77 -8.17
C ASP A 207 -10.40 -8.00 -7.76
N PRO A 208 -9.53 -7.87 -6.75
CA PRO A 208 -8.67 -8.96 -6.28
C PRO A 208 -9.45 -10.14 -5.69
N LEU A 209 -10.59 -9.89 -5.03
CA LEU A 209 -11.41 -10.97 -4.46
C LEU A 209 -12.02 -11.83 -5.56
N GLN A 210 -12.56 -11.21 -6.61
CA GLN A 210 -13.07 -11.92 -7.78
C GLN A 210 -11.96 -12.73 -8.47
N ARG A 211 -10.75 -12.18 -8.56
CA ARG A 211 -9.58 -12.88 -9.12
C ARG A 211 -9.23 -14.15 -8.34
N LEU A 212 -9.27 -14.11 -7.00
CA LEU A 212 -9.02 -15.27 -6.15
C LEU A 212 -10.08 -16.37 -6.32
N HIS A 213 -11.36 -16.02 -6.40
CA HIS A 213 -12.42 -16.98 -6.66
C HIS A 213 -12.22 -17.72 -7.99
N HIS A 214 -11.88 -16.99 -9.06
CA HIS A 214 -11.60 -17.60 -10.37
C HIS A 214 -10.37 -18.52 -10.35
N ALA A 215 -9.32 -18.17 -9.60
CA ALA A 215 -8.14 -19.03 -9.46
C ALA A 215 -8.49 -20.35 -8.76
N ASN A 216 -9.22 -20.27 -7.64
CA ASN A 216 -9.65 -21.46 -6.87
C ASN A 216 -10.59 -22.37 -7.70
N ASP A 217 -11.50 -21.78 -8.46
CA ASP A 217 -12.37 -22.54 -9.37
C ASP A 217 -11.52 -23.27 -10.44
N THR A 218 -10.55 -22.58 -11.04
CA THR A 218 -9.69 -23.17 -12.08
C THR A 218 -8.85 -24.33 -11.55
N ASP A 219 -8.31 -24.23 -10.34
CA ASP A 219 -7.56 -25.31 -9.70
C ASP A 219 -8.46 -26.51 -9.34
N SER A 220 -9.69 -26.27 -8.88
CA SER A 220 -10.65 -27.33 -8.57
C SER A 220 -11.09 -28.12 -9.82
N PHE A 221 -11.30 -27.45 -10.96
CA PHE A 221 -11.59 -28.10 -12.24
C PHE A 221 -10.39 -28.87 -12.80
N SER A 222 -9.17 -28.38 -12.55
CA SER A 222 -7.94 -29.05 -12.96
C SER A 222 -7.67 -30.33 -12.16
N ALA A 223 -7.99 -30.32 -10.86
CA ALA A 223 -7.87 -31.51 -10.00
C ALA A 223 -8.90 -32.60 -10.32
N THR A 224 -10.09 -32.22 -10.80
CA THR A 224 -11.19 -33.17 -11.07
C THR A 224 -11.06 -33.91 -12.41
N ASN A 225 -10.25 -33.38 -13.34
CA ASN A 225 -10.03 -33.96 -14.68
C ASN A 225 -8.80 -34.90 -14.76
N VAL A 226 -8.19 -35.25 -13.63
CA VAL A 226 -7.10 -36.24 -13.55
C VAL A 226 -7.61 -37.51 -12.88
N HIS A 227 -8.56 -38.20 -13.52
CA HIS A 227 -8.96 -39.57 -13.17
C HIS A 227 -9.38 -40.37 -14.39
#